data_AF-A0A2I2KTH8-F1
#
_entry.id   AF-A0A2I2KTH8-F1
#
_cell.length_a   1.000
_cell.length_b   1.000
_cell.length_c   1.000
_cell.angle_alpha   90.00
_cell.angle_beta   90.00
_cell.angle_gamma   90.00
#
_symmetry.space_group_name_H-M   'P 1'
#
loop_
_entity.id
_entity.type
_entity.pdbx_description
1 polymer ?
#
loop_
_entity_poly.entity_id
_entity_poly.type
_entity_poly.pdbx_seq_one_letter_code
_entity_poly.pdbx_strand_id
1 'polypeptide(L)'
;MGWREQLTIEERELISRELSKNRSARFIAKALGRHHSTISREIEHNGGGQVFRAVEAQARCEALRARPKERKLVASAALHDAVNAGMAEKWSPKQISERLEKDFPDDESMHVSHETIYECLYLQARGELRTKLALALRKGRTRRVNRSRTTVAADLSRHTQAELDTLRRPNS
;
A
#
# COMPACT_ATOMS: atom_id res chain seq x y z
N MET A 1 -24.41 -8.47 5.97
CA MET A 1 -23.14 -9.04 6.48
C MET A 1 -22.63 -8.11 7.57
N GLY A 2 -22.70 -8.53 8.84
CA GLY A 2 -22.26 -7.70 9.96
C GLY A 2 -20.74 -7.68 10.05
N TRP A 3 -20.16 -6.49 10.09
CA TRP A 3 -18.77 -6.28 10.47
C TRP A 3 -18.54 -6.97 11.82
N ARG A 4 -17.85 -8.12 11.84
CA ARG A 4 -17.44 -8.74 13.11
C ARG A 4 -16.36 -7.84 13.69
N GLU A 5 -16.77 -6.99 14.61
CA GLU A 5 -15.88 -6.14 15.36
C GLU A 5 -14.79 -7.01 16.00
N GLN A 6 -13.55 -6.64 15.73
CA GLN A 6 -12.39 -7.42 16.11
C GLN A 6 -12.11 -7.20 17.60
N LEU A 7 -11.80 -8.29 18.32
CA LEU A 7 -11.42 -8.17 19.72
C LEU A 7 -10.15 -7.34 19.86
N THR A 8 -10.19 -6.31 20.71
CA THR A 8 -9.02 -5.48 20.99
C THR A 8 -7.99 -6.24 21.82
N ILE A 9 -6.79 -5.66 21.99
CA ILE A 9 -5.76 -6.28 22.82
C ILE A 9 -6.20 -6.35 24.28
N GLU A 10 -6.90 -5.33 24.78
CA GLU A 10 -7.44 -5.28 26.15
C GLU A 10 -8.48 -6.37 26.38
N GLU A 11 -9.38 -6.58 25.40
CA GLU A 11 -10.36 -7.67 25.46
C GLU A 11 -9.68 -9.04 25.49
N ARG A 12 -8.62 -9.23 24.68
CA ARG A 12 -7.81 -10.47 24.65
C ARG A 12 -7.06 -10.69 25.97
N GLU A 13 -6.51 -9.63 26.58
CA GLU A 13 -5.87 -9.72 27.89
C GLU A 13 -6.87 -10.14 28.97
N LEU A 14 -8.08 -9.59 28.96
CA LEU A 14 -9.12 -9.99 29.89
C LEU A 14 -9.51 -11.45 29.71
N ILE A 15 -9.66 -11.93 28.47
CA ILE A 15 -9.90 -13.35 28.19
C ILE A 15 -8.79 -14.21 28.81
N SER A 16 -7.52 -13.85 28.62
CA SER A 16 -6.39 -14.60 29.18
C SER A 16 -6.39 -14.63 30.72
N ARG A 17 -6.64 -13.49 31.37
CA ARG A 17 -6.73 -13.37 32.83
C ARG A 17 -7.90 -14.13 33.44
N GLU A 18 -9.03 -14.19 32.75
CA GLU A 18 -10.20 -14.91 33.25
C GLU A 18 -10.13 -16.42 32.99
N LEU A 19 -9.47 -16.83 31.90
CA LEU A 19 -9.15 -18.24 31.67
C LEU A 19 -8.20 -18.81 32.71
N SER A 20 -7.21 -18.05 33.17
CA SER A 20 -6.32 -18.51 34.26
C SER A 20 -7.05 -18.71 35.59
N LYS A 21 -8.23 -18.10 35.75
CA LYS A 21 -9.16 -18.31 36.87
C LYS A 21 -10.18 -19.42 36.60
N ASN A 22 -10.01 -20.22 35.54
CA ASN A 22 -10.95 -21.25 35.07
C ASN A 22 -12.38 -20.73 34.82
N ARG A 23 -12.54 -19.47 34.41
CA ARG A 23 -13.86 -18.94 34.01
C ARG A 23 -14.24 -19.42 32.62
N SER A 24 -15.53 -19.65 32.41
CA SER A 24 -16.06 -20.12 31.12
C SER A 24 -16.15 -19.00 30.09
N ALA A 25 -16.11 -19.35 28.80
CA ALA A 25 -16.27 -18.39 27.70
C ALA A 25 -17.58 -17.58 27.81
N ARG A 26 -18.66 -18.15 28.37
CA ARG A 26 -19.93 -17.45 28.61
C ARG A 26 -19.80 -16.36 29.67
N PHE A 27 -19.06 -16.62 30.75
CA PHE A 27 -18.79 -15.62 31.79
C PHE A 27 -17.98 -14.46 31.21
N ILE A 28 -16.90 -14.78 30.51
CA ILE A 28 -15.99 -13.80 29.91
C ILE A 28 -16.73 -12.93 28.88
N ALA A 29 -17.59 -13.55 28.06
CA ALA A 29 -18.41 -12.84 27.09
C ALA A 29 -19.36 -11.82 27.75
N LYS A 30 -19.99 -12.21 28.87
CA LYS A 30 -20.84 -11.29 29.64
C LYS A 30 -20.03 -10.13 30.23
N ALA A 31 -18.83 -10.40 30.74
CA ALA A 31 -17.94 -9.37 31.29
C ALA A 31 -17.47 -8.36 30.22
N LEU A 32 -17.27 -8.82 28.98
CA LEU A 32 -16.85 -7.99 27.85
C LEU A 32 -18.02 -7.37 27.06
N GLY A 33 -19.27 -7.70 27.39
CA GLY A 33 -20.42 -7.30 26.56
C GLY A 33 -20.39 -7.89 25.14
N ARG A 34 -19.70 -9.03 24.95
CA ARG A 34 -19.54 -9.71 23.66
C ARG A 34 -20.41 -10.96 23.57
N HIS A 35 -20.64 -11.43 22.35
CA HIS A 35 -21.33 -12.70 22.16
C HIS A 35 -20.39 -13.88 22.50
N HIS A 36 -20.87 -14.84 23.28
CA HIS A 36 -20.08 -15.99 23.76
C HIS A 36 -19.40 -16.81 22.65
N SER A 37 -20.02 -16.90 21.47
CA SER A 37 -19.43 -17.61 20.33
C SER A 37 -18.21 -16.89 19.74
N THR A 38 -18.09 -15.57 19.94
CA THR A 38 -16.90 -14.80 19.54
C THR A 38 -15.73 -15.18 20.43
N ILE A 39 -15.98 -15.22 21.74
CA ILE A 39 -14.98 -15.63 22.74
C ILE A 39 -14.57 -17.09 22.55
N SER A 40 -15.52 -18.01 22.35
CA SER A 40 -15.21 -19.45 22.13
C SER A 40 -14.33 -19.64 20.90
N ARG A 41 -14.71 -19.03 19.77
CA ARG A 41 -13.93 -19.13 18.53
C ARG A 41 -12.55 -18.50 18.66
N GLU A 42 -12.44 -17.35 19.33
CA GLU A 42 -11.14 -16.73 19.60
C GLU A 42 -10.26 -17.66 20.43
N ILE A 43 -10.80 -18.28 21.49
CA ILE A 43 -10.05 -19.20 22.35
C ILE A 43 -9.61 -20.44 21.56
N GLU A 44 -10.53 -21.09 20.86
CA GLU A 44 -10.27 -22.28 20.04
C GLU A 44 -9.23 -22.00 18.95
N HIS A 45 -9.36 -20.88 18.25
CA HIS A 45 -8.43 -20.50 17.18
C HIS A 45 -7.01 -20.23 17.70
N ASN A 46 -6.86 -19.86 18.97
CA ASN A 46 -5.59 -19.55 19.60
C ASN A 46 -5.12 -20.65 20.58
N GLY A 47 -5.47 -21.91 20.31
CA GLY A 47 -4.91 -23.07 21.02
C GLY A 47 -5.71 -23.55 22.24
N GLY A 48 -6.88 -22.96 22.52
CA GLY A 48 -7.77 -23.39 23.59
C GLY A 48 -7.47 -22.77 24.95
N GLY A 49 -8.34 -23.03 25.93
CA GLY A 49 -8.38 -22.28 27.20
C GLY A 49 -7.11 -22.34 28.05
N GLN A 50 -6.33 -23.43 27.99
CA GLN A 50 -5.09 -23.57 28.76
C GLN A 50 -3.89 -22.87 28.10
N VAL A 51 -3.87 -22.85 26.77
CA VAL A 51 -2.76 -22.33 25.96
C VAL A 51 -2.97 -20.87 25.60
N PHE A 52 -4.21 -20.36 25.60
CA PHE A 52 -4.54 -19.01 25.17
C PHE A 52 -3.64 -17.94 25.81
N ARG A 53 -2.94 -17.17 24.96
CA ARG A 53 -2.15 -15.98 25.34
C ARG A 53 -2.58 -14.79 24.49
N ALA A 54 -2.87 -13.66 25.14
CA ALA A 54 -3.35 -12.46 24.47
C ALA A 54 -2.37 -11.91 23.42
N VAL A 55 -1.08 -11.87 23.77
CA VAL A 55 0.00 -11.37 22.89
C VAL A 55 0.12 -12.22 21.63
N GLU A 56 0.12 -13.54 21.76
CA GLU A 56 0.21 -14.46 20.62
C GLU A 56 -1.02 -14.35 19.72
N ALA A 57 -2.20 -14.26 20.33
CA ALA A 57 -3.44 -14.07 19.59
C ALA A 57 -3.41 -12.76 18.79
N GLN A 58 -2.99 -11.66 19.41
CA GLN A 58 -2.86 -10.36 18.76
C GLN A 58 -1.84 -10.39 17.62
N ALA A 59 -0.64 -10.93 17.86
CA ALA A 59 0.40 -11.07 16.84
C ALA A 59 -0.08 -11.88 15.62
N ARG A 60 -0.83 -12.97 15.87
CA ARG A 60 -1.47 -13.75 14.80
C ARG A 60 -2.48 -12.92 14.00
N CYS A 61 -3.33 -12.15 14.68
CA CYS A 61 -4.29 -11.28 14.01
C CYS A 61 -3.58 -10.22 13.14
N GLU A 62 -2.51 -9.60 13.65
CA GLU A 62 -1.71 -8.62 12.93
C GLU A 62 -1.00 -9.23 11.72
N ALA A 63 -0.37 -10.41 11.87
CA ALA A 63 0.25 -11.13 10.77
C ALA A 63 -0.76 -11.47 9.67
N LEU A 64 -1.95 -11.95 10.04
CA LEU A 64 -3.02 -12.25 9.09
C LEU A 64 -3.62 -11.00 8.43
N ARG A 65 -3.60 -9.85 9.11
CA ARG A 65 -4.01 -8.56 8.54
C ARG A 65 -2.97 -7.99 7.58
N ALA A 66 -1.69 -8.20 7.85
CA ALA A 66 -0.61 -7.61 7.08
C ALA A 66 -0.68 -8.00 5.59
N ARG A 67 -1.20 -9.20 5.26
CA ARG A 67 -1.31 -9.80 3.91
C ARG A 67 -0.39 -9.13 2.87
N PRO A 68 0.94 -9.14 3.06
CA PRO A 68 1.82 -8.51 2.10
C PRO A 68 1.79 -9.39 0.85
N LYS A 69 1.16 -8.91 -0.22
CA LYS A 69 1.33 -9.58 -1.52
C LYS A 69 2.75 -9.29 -1.97
N GLU A 70 3.52 -10.34 -2.22
CA GLU A 70 4.81 -10.18 -2.90
C GLU A 70 4.57 -9.41 -4.20
N ARG A 71 5.34 -8.35 -4.39
CA ARG A 71 5.20 -7.47 -5.55
C ARG A 71 5.55 -8.27 -6.80
N LYS A 72 4.82 -8.08 -7.89
CA LYS A 72 5.00 -8.82 -9.16
C LYS A 72 6.46 -8.82 -9.65
N LEU A 73 7.16 -7.69 -9.48
CA LEU A 73 8.57 -7.53 -9.82
C LEU A 73 9.56 -8.30 -8.93
N VAL A 74 9.15 -8.70 -7.73
CA VAL A 74 9.96 -9.55 -6.83
C VAL A 74 9.68 -11.03 -7.09
N ALA A 75 8.43 -11.36 -7.41
CA ALA A 75 8.01 -12.74 -7.68
C ALA A 75 8.46 -13.27 -9.06
N SER A 76 8.69 -12.39 -10.05
CA SER A 76 9.13 -12.77 -11.40
C SER A 76 10.52 -12.24 -11.72
N ALA A 77 11.52 -13.13 -11.76
CA ALA A 77 12.90 -12.80 -12.12
C ALA A 77 13.01 -12.31 -13.57
N ALA A 78 12.31 -12.95 -14.51
CA ALA A 78 12.34 -12.56 -15.93
C ALA A 78 11.82 -11.13 -16.15
N LEU A 79 10.73 -10.77 -15.48
CA LEU A 79 10.17 -9.42 -15.54
C LEU A 79 11.11 -8.40 -14.88
N HIS A 80 11.69 -8.75 -13.73
CA HIS A 80 12.66 -7.90 -13.04
C HIS A 80 13.88 -7.60 -13.91
N ASP A 81 14.42 -8.61 -14.60
CA ASP A 81 15.59 -8.47 -15.46
C ASP A 81 15.28 -7.63 -16.70
N ALA A 82 14.10 -7.81 -17.30
CA ALA A 82 13.66 -6.99 -18.43
C ALA A 82 13.48 -5.51 -18.05
N VAL A 83 12.95 -5.23 -16.85
CA VAL A 83 12.87 -3.86 -16.33
C VAL A 83 14.26 -3.28 -16.08
N ASN A 84 15.19 -4.04 -15.51
CA ASN A 84 16.57 -3.59 -15.29
C ASN A 84 17.33 -3.33 -16.59
N ALA A 85 17.13 -4.16 -17.62
CA ALA A 85 17.70 -3.94 -18.94
C ALA A 85 17.22 -2.60 -19.54
N GLY A 86 15.92 -2.33 -19.50
CA GLY A 86 15.37 -1.05 -19.96
C GLY A 86 15.90 0.16 -19.16
N MET A 87 16.08 0.01 -17.84
CA MET A 87 16.69 1.06 -17.01
C MET A 87 18.17 1.30 -17.37
N ALA A 88 18.94 0.26 -17.69
CA ALA A 88 20.33 0.37 -18.14
C ALA A 88 20.45 1.10 -19.49
N GLU A 89 19.47 0.92 -20.37
CA GLU A 89 19.32 1.66 -21.63
C GLU A 89 18.77 3.10 -21.45
N LYS A 90 18.57 3.54 -20.20
CA LYS A 90 18.04 4.86 -19.83
C LYS A 90 16.62 5.11 -20.33
N TRP A 91 15.81 4.06 -20.49
CA TRP A 91 14.40 4.23 -20.75
C TRP A 91 13.67 4.72 -19.50
N SER A 92 12.63 5.52 -19.69
CA SER A 92 11.73 5.90 -18.61
C SER A 92 10.83 4.72 -18.20
N PRO A 93 10.33 4.67 -16.96
CA PRO A 93 9.39 3.62 -16.52
C PRO A 93 8.16 3.44 -17.41
N LYS A 94 7.66 4.53 -18.02
CA LYS A 94 6.58 4.48 -19.00
C LYS A 94 6.98 3.76 -20.29
N GLN A 95 8.15 4.06 -20.83
CA GLN A 95 8.67 3.39 -22.03
C GLN A 95 8.93 1.91 -21.79
N ILE A 96 9.43 1.54 -20.61
CA ILE A 96 9.66 0.13 -20.24
C ILE A 96 8.31 -0.62 -20.20
N SER A 97 7.31 -0.06 -19.54
CA SER A 97 5.95 -0.62 -19.47
C SER A 97 5.34 -0.83 -20.86
N GLU A 98 5.35 0.20 -21.71
CA GLU A 98 4.83 0.13 -23.08
C GLU A 98 5.62 -0.84 -23.98
N ARG A 99 6.93 -0.99 -23.74
CA ARG A 99 7.77 -1.91 -24.51
C ARG A 99 7.49 -3.36 -24.12
N LEU A 100 7.34 -3.65 -22.83
CA LEU A 100 7.00 -4.98 -22.33
C LEU A 100 5.66 -5.49 -22.88
N GLU A 101 4.65 -4.62 -22.96
CA GLU A 101 3.35 -4.98 -23.57
C GLU A 101 3.49 -5.31 -25.06
N LYS A 102 4.38 -4.64 -25.79
CA LYS A 102 4.62 -4.88 -27.22
C LYS A 102 5.46 -6.13 -27.49
N ASP A 103 6.46 -6.38 -26.65
CA ASP A 103 7.39 -7.49 -26.83
C ASP A 103 6.78 -8.82 -26.33
N PHE A 104 5.83 -8.75 -25.39
CA PHE A 104 5.17 -9.92 -24.79
C PHE A 104 3.63 -9.81 -24.81
N PRO A 105 2.97 -9.64 -25.97
CA PRO A 105 1.53 -9.35 -26.03
C PRO A 105 0.66 -10.43 -25.40
N ASP A 106 1.06 -11.70 -25.50
CA ASP A 106 0.30 -12.86 -25.01
C ASP A 106 0.70 -13.32 -23.60
N ASP A 107 1.74 -12.73 -23.00
CA ASP A 107 2.23 -13.10 -21.67
C ASP A 107 1.96 -11.97 -20.66
N GLU A 108 0.79 -12.01 -20.04
CA GLU A 108 0.39 -11.07 -18.99
C GLU A 108 1.35 -11.08 -17.80
N SER A 109 2.11 -12.16 -17.57
CA SER A 109 3.08 -12.22 -16.47
C SER A 109 4.24 -11.24 -16.67
N MET A 110 4.52 -10.85 -17.91
CA MET A 110 5.53 -9.89 -18.31
C MET A 110 5.02 -8.44 -18.35
N HIS A 111 3.72 -8.21 -18.13
CA HIS A 111 3.15 -6.86 -18.13
C HIS A 111 3.26 -6.21 -16.75
N VAL A 112 3.67 -4.95 -16.70
CA VAL A 112 3.74 -4.19 -15.46
C VAL A 112 3.46 -2.72 -15.73
N SER A 113 2.72 -2.08 -14.83
CA SER A 113 2.45 -0.65 -14.94
C SER A 113 3.69 0.16 -14.59
N HIS A 114 3.84 1.33 -15.22
CA HIS A 114 4.92 2.26 -14.90
C HIS A 114 4.85 2.81 -13.47
N GLU A 115 3.66 2.89 -12.85
CA GLU A 115 3.51 3.21 -11.43
C GLU A 115 4.13 2.11 -10.54
N THR A 116 3.95 0.83 -10.89
CA THR A 116 4.60 -0.28 -10.16
C THR A 116 6.12 -0.22 -10.29
N ILE A 117 6.64 0.14 -11.46
CA ILE A 117 8.09 0.34 -11.65
C ILE A 117 8.56 1.51 -10.78
N TYR A 118 7.85 2.65 -10.77
CA TYR A 118 8.18 3.79 -9.88
C TYR A 118 8.16 3.41 -8.41
N GLU A 119 7.14 2.67 -7.98
CA GLU A 119 7.02 2.21 -6.60
C GLU A 119 8.21 1.32 -6.22
N CYS A 120 8.58 0.36 -7.09
CA CYS A 120 9.75 -0.47 -6.87
C CYS A 120 11.06 0.32 -6.84
N LEU A 121 11.27 1.27 -7.75
CA LEU A 121 12.43 2.16 -7.70
C LEU A 121 12.49 2.94 -6.38
N TYR A 122 11.33 3.41 -5.88
CA TYR A 122 11.24 4.13 -4.62
C TYR A 122 11.42 3.25 -3.37
N LEU A 123 11.07 1.96 -3.41
CA LEU A 123 11.31 1.05 -2.29
C LEU A 123 12.68 0.39 -2.30
N GLN A 124 13.21 0.03 -3.47
CA GLN A 124 14.62 -0.36 -3.62
C GLN A 124 15.53 0.79 -3.19
N ALA A 125 15.08 2.02 -3.46
CA ALA A 125 15.66 3.20 -2.85
C ALA A 125 15.65 3.09 -1.29
N ARG A 126 14.50 2.90 -0.66
CA ARG A 126 14.48 2.85 0.82
C ARG A 126 15.21 1.65 1.45
N GLY A 127 15.50 0.58 0.71
CA GLY A 127 16.20 -0.63 1.17
C GLY A 127 17.74 -0.61 1.05
N GLU A 128 18.32 0.07 0.06
CA GLU A 128 19.79 0.15 -0.15
C GLU A 128 20.32 1.57 -0.45
N LEU A 129 19.44 2.57 -0.57
CA LEU A 129 19.74 3.88 -1.12
C LEU A 129 19.85 4.96 -0.05
N ARG A 130 20.81 4.75 0.84
CA ARG A 130 21.79 5.82 1.10
C ARG A 130 22.99 5.75 0.15
N THR A 131 23.18 4.66 -0.57
CA THR A 131 24.52 4.34 -1.10
C THR A 131 24.74 4.58 -2.59
N LYS A 132 23.70 4.68 -3.44
CA LYS A 132 23.91 4.82 -4.91
C LYS A 132 23.16 5.93 -5.66
N LEU A 133 22.24 6.68 -5.02
CA LEU A 133 21.62 7.86 -5.67
C LEU A 133 22.37 9.18 -5.46
N ALA A 134 23.44 9.17 -4.66
CA ALA A 134 24.30 10.34 -4.50
C ALA A 134 25.17 10.62 -5.75
N LEU A 135 25.43 9.61 -6.60
CA LEU A 135 26.34 9.76 -7.75
C LEU A 135 25.66 10.19 -9.06
N ALA A 136 24.33 10.09 -9.16
CA ALA A 136 23.60 10.43 -10.39
C ALA A 136 22.94 11.83 -10.38
N LEU A 137 22.93 12.54 -9.24
CA LEU A 137 22.27 13.85 -9.14
C LEU A 137 23.27 15.00 -9.30
N ARG A 138 23.79 15.16 -10.51
CA ARG A 138 24.52 16.38 -10.92
C ARG A 138 23.53 17.52 -11.19
N LYS A 139 22.96 18.08 -10.12
CA LYS A 139 22.61 19.50 -9.93
C LYS A 139 21.89 19.66 -8.59
N GLY A 140 22.61 20.23 -7.63
CA GLY A 140 22.07 20.56 -6.32
C GLY A 140 20.91 21.53 -6.41
N ARG A 141 19.75 21.11 -5.91
CA ARG A 141 18.77 22.01 -5.31
C ARG A 141 18.07 21.30 -4.17
N THR A 142 18.58 21.56 -2.97
CA THR A 142 17.98 21.21 -1.69
C THR A 142 16.87 22.22 -1.42
N ARG A 143 15.59 21.84 -1.63
CA ARG A 143 14.39 22.27 -0.87
C ARG A 143 13.11 22.07 -1.70
N ARG A 144 12.19 21.24 -1.19
CA ARG A 144 10.81 21.13 -1.68
C ARG A 144 9.92 22.11 -0.91
N VAL A 145 9.19 22.97 -1.61
CA VAL A 145 8.13 23.84 -1.05
C VAL A 145 6.84 23.03 -0.93
N ASN A 146 6.13 23.20 0.18
CA ASN A 146 4.88 22.49 0.49
C ASN A 146 3.69 23.17 -0.21
N ARG A 147 2.82 22.39 -0.87
CA ARG A 147 1.54 22.86 -1.43
C ARG A 147 0.45 21.88 -1.04
N SER A 148 -0.28 22.21 0.02
CA SER A 148 -1.49 21.51 0.43
C SER A 148 -2.73 22.35 0.10
N ARG A 149 -3.67 21.73 -0.64
CA ARG A 149 -5.15 21.93 -0.70
C ARG A 149 -5.63 23.28 -1.28
N THR A 150 -6.60 23.35 -2.20
CA THR A 150 -7.97 22.81 -2.09
C THR A 150 -8.62 22.62 -3.48
N THR A 151 -9.60 21.72 -3.49
CA THR A 151 -10.49 21.18 -4.51
C THR A 151 -11.53 22.15 -5.12
N VAL A 152 -11.80 21.91 -6.42
CA VAL A 152 -13.08 21.94 -7.17
C VAL A 152 -13.79 23.30 -7.36
N ALA A 153 -13.91 23.74 -8.62
CA ALA A 153 -15.17 24.13 -9.29
C ALA A 153 -14.90 24.72 -10.70
N ALA A 154 -15.90 24.59 -11.57
CA ALA A 154 -16.10 25.28 -12.85
C ALA A 154 -15.47 24.65 -14.12
N ASP A 155 -16.07 23.53 -14.53
CA ASP A 155 -16.54 23.41 -15.91
C ASP A 155 -17.77 24.36 -16.10
N LEU A 156 -18.02 24.83 -17.33
CA LEU A 156 -18.94 25.89 -17.78
C LEU A 156 -18.33 27.32 -17.66
N SER A 157 -17.98 28.03 -18.74
CA SER A 157 -18.86 28.37 -19.86
C SER A 157 -18.06 28.72 -21.13
N ARG A 158 -18.60 28.28 -22.27
CA ARG A 158 -18.23 28.71 -23.62
C ARG A 158 -18.70 30.14 -23.87
N HIS A 159 -17.96 30.85 -24.74
CA HIS A 159 -18.33 32.08 -25.47
C HIS A 159 -18.40 33.36 -24.60
N THR A 160 -17.67 34.44 -24.87
CA THR A 160 -17.57 35.23 -26.12
C THR A 160 -16.25 36.05 -26.20
N GLN A 161 -15.98 36.66 -27.38
CA GLN A 161 -14.96 37.70 -27.71
C GLN A 161 -13.55 37.14 -28.07
N ALA A 162 -13.15 36.87 -29.30
CA ALA A 162 -13.46 37.49 -30.60
C ALA A 162 -13.16 39.00 -30.72
N GLU A 163 -12.41 39.63 -29.79
CA GLU A 163 -12.27 41.09 -29.85
C GLU A 163 -10.96 41.73 -29.35
N LEU A 164 -9.80 41.06 -29.38
CA LEU A 164 -8.50 41.75 -29.24
C LEU A 164 -7.40 41.16 -30.16
N ASP A 165 -7.77 40.73 -31.37
CA ASP A 165 -6.84 40.51 -32.49
C ASP A 165 -6.59 41.79 -33.31
N THR A 166 -6.89 42.94 -32.72
CA THR A 166 -6.61 44.28 -33.25
C THR A 166 -5.75 45.01 -32.22
N LEU A 167 -4.43 44.88 -32.37
CA LEU A 167 -3.37 45.87 -32.06
C LEU A 167 -2.03 45.18 -31.80
N ARG A 168 -1.48 44.50 -32.81
CA ARG A 168 -0.03 44.23 -32.88
C ARG A 168 0.46 44.19 -34.32
N ARG A 169 0.47 45.36 -34.98
CA ARG A 169 1.40 45.63 -36.08
C ARG A 169 2.47 46.61 -35.58
N PRO A 170 3.77 46.28 -35.68
CA PRO A 170 4.85 47.22 -35.39
C PRO A 170 5.01 48.23 -36.53
N ASN A 171 5.31 49.47 -36.16
CA ASN A 171 5.75 50.54 -37.05
C ASN A 171 7.01 50.15 -37.83
N SER A 172 6.95 50.23 -39.15
CA SER A 172 7.94 50.85 -40.04
C SER A 172 7.30 51.05 -41.41
#